data_AF-A0AAU7K2F0-F1
#
_entry.id   AF-A0AAU7K2F0-F1
#
_cell.length_a   1.000
_cell.length_b   1.000
_cell.length_c   1.000
_cell.angle_alpha   90.00
_cell.angle_beta   90.00
_cell.angle_gamma   90.00
#
_symmetry.space_group_name_H-M   'P 1'
#
loop_
_entity.id
_entity.type
_entity.pdbx_description
1 polymer ?
#
loop_
_entity_poly.entity_id
_entity_poly.type
_entity_poly.pdbx_seq_one_letter_code
_entity_poly.pdbx_strand_id
1 'polypeptide(L)' 'MENPKEENTKKKVNAAAKYSAIGFQMIATIGLLTFIGYKIDEHRNSKTNLITAAFALAGVGIALYQAIRQATRS' A
#
# COMPACT_ATOMS: atom_id res chain seq x y z
N MET A 1 8.05 36.91 12.26
CA MET A 1 6.67 36.81 11.73
C MET A 1 6.74 35.81 10.58
N GLU A 2 6.27 34.58 10.78
CA GLU A 2 6.24 33.59 9.69
C GLU A 2 5.26 34.04 8.61
N ASN A 3 5.69 34.00 7.35
CA ASN A 3 4.90 34.46 6.21
C ASN A 3 3.80 33.43 5.91
N PRO A 4 2.50 33.79 5.87
CA PRO A 4 1.40 32.84 5.62
C PRO A 4 1.52 32.05 4.30
N LYS A 5 2.35 32.51 3.36
CA LYS A 5 2.69 31.78 2.12
C LYS A 5 3.59 30.55 2.35
N GLU A 6 4.49 30.61 3.34
CA GLU A 6 5.39 29.49 3.67
C GLU A 6 4.65 28.37 4.41
N GLU A 7 3.73 28.71 5.31
CA GLU A 7 2.94 27.73 6.07
C GLU A 7 2.06 26.86 5.13
N ASN A 8 1.40 27.50 4.17
CA ASN A 8 0.58 26.81 3.16
C ASN A 8 1.41 25.88 2.27
N THR A 9 2.62 26.30 1.92
CA THR A 9 3.53 25.48 1.10
C THR A 9 4.01 24.26 1.89
N LYS A 10 4.44 24.45 3.15
CA LYS A 10 4.83 23.35 4.05
C LYS A 10 3.71 22.33 4.24
N LYS A 11 2.47 22.79 4.46
CA LYS A 11 1.28 21.91 4.58
C LYS A 11 1.04 21.07 3.32
N LYS A 12 1.15 21.66 2.13
CA LYS A 12 1.00 20.93 0.85
C LYS A 12 2.09 19.89 0.64
N VAL A 13 3.35 20.24 0.92
CA VAL A 13 4.49 19.30 0.83
C VAL A 13 4.31 18.14 1.79
N ASN A 14 3.85 18.41 3.02
CA ASN A 14 3.64 17.38 4.03
C ASN A 14 2.50 16.42 3.64
N ALA A 15 1.43 16.93 3.04
CA ALA A 15 0.35 16.10 2.49
C ALA A 15 0.84 15.20 1.33
N ALA A 16 1.60 15.75 0.38
CA ALA A 16 2.14 14.98 -0.73
C ALA A 16 3.09 13.86 -0.26
N ALA A 17 3.98 14.16 0.68
CA ALA A 17 4.87 13.18 1.29
C ALA A 17 4.09 12.07 2.01
N LYS A 18 3.05 12.43 2.77
CA LYS A 18 2.18 11.49 3.49
C LYS A 18 1.48 10.52 2.55
N TYR A 19 0.83 11.01 1.50
CA TYR A 19 0.12 10.14 0.55
C TYR A 19 1.09 9.27 -0.27
N SER A 20 2.26 9.80 -0.61
CA SER A 20 3.32 9.01 -1.25
C SER A 20 3.74 7.85 -0.37
N ALA A 21 4.00 8.09 0.92
CA ALA A 21 4.38 7.06 1.88
C ALA A 21 3.30 5.97 2.02
N ILE A 22 2.02 6.36 2.08
CA ILE A 22 0.90 5.41 2.10
C ILE A 22 0.90 4.54 0.82
N GLY A 23 1.07 5.16 -0.36
CA GLY A 23 1.16 4.43 -1.63
C GLY A 23 2.32 3.43 -1.67
N PHE A 24 3.51 3.83 -1.23
CA PHE A 24 4.67 2.93 -1.11
C PHE A 24 4.37 1.75 -0.18
N GLN A 25 3.74 2.00 0.98
CA GLN A 25 3.35 0.95 1.91
C GLN A 25 2.35 -0.04 1.27
N MET A 26 1.39 0.46 0.48
CA MET A 26 0.42 -0.38 -0.22
C MET A 26 1.11 -1.32 -1.22
N ILE A 27 2.01 -0.78 -2.05
CA ILE A 27 2.77 -1.57 -3.04
C ILE A 27 3.60 -2.64 -2.32
N ALA A 28 4.30 -2.28 -1.24
CA ALA A 28 5.08 -3.24 -0.46
C ALA A 28 4.21 -4.36 0.12
N THR A 29 3.04 -4.04 0.66
CA THR A 29 2.11 -5.01 1.26
C THR A 29 1.56 -5.97 0.20
N ILE A 30 1.09 -5.44 -0.93
CA ILE A 30 0.53 -6.24 -2.03
C ILE A 30 1.63 -7.12 -2.64
N GLY A 31 2.81 -6.55 -2.91
CA GLY A 31 3.95 -7.28 -3.47
C GLY A 31 4.41 -8.41 -2.56
N LEU A 32 4.50 -8.16 -1.25
CA LEU A 32 4.89 -9.18 -0.27
C LEU A 32 3.89 -10.35 -0.25
N LEU A 33 2.58 -10.06 -0.15
CA LEU A 33 1.56 -11.11 -0.12
C LEU A 33 1.50 -11.89 -1.43
N THR A 34 1.59 -11.19 -2.57
CA THR A 34 1.62 -11.83 -3.89
C THR A 34 2.85 -12.73 -4.03
N PHE A 35 4.03 -12.29 -3.58
CA PHE A 35 5.25 -13.08 -3.61
C PHE A 35 5.16 -14.33 -2.72
N ILE A 36 4.58 -14.20 -1.52
CA ILE A 36 4.31 -15.34 -0.64
C ILE A 36 3.40 -16.34 -1.34
N GLY A 37 2.29 -15.88 -1.94
CA GLY A 37 1.37 -16.74 -2.68
C GLY A 37 2.05 -17.45 -3.86
N TYR A 38 2.88 -16.73 -4.61
CA TYR A 38 3.65 -17.27 -5.74
C TYR A 38 4.60 -18.38 -5.30
N LYS A 39 5.37 -18.16 -4.22
CA LYS A 39 6.30 -19.16 -3.70
C LYS A 39 5.59 -20.43 -3.23
N ILE A 40 4.37 -20.31 -2.70
CA ILE A 40 3.56 -21.46 -2.29
C ILE A 40 3.05 -22.22 -3.52
N ASP A 41 2.53 -21.52 -4.53
CA ASP A 41 2.08 -22.14 -5.79
C ASP A 41 3.24 -22.85 -6.51
N GLU A 42 4.43 -22.23 -6.54
CA GLU A 42 5.66 -22.78 -7.12
C GLU A 42 6.09 -24.06 -6.37
N HIS A 43 6.12 -24.03 -5.03
CA HIS A 43 6.46 -25.21 -4.23
C HIS A 43 5.45 -26.36 -4.43
N ARG A 44 4.19 -26.04 -4.71
CA ARG A 44 3.12 -27.02 -4.98
C ARG A 44 3.15 -27.57 -6.42
N ASN A 45 4.05 -27.09 -7.30
CA ASN A 45 4.02 -27.36 -8.74
C ASN A 45 2.61 -27.12 -9.34
N SER A 46 1.90 -26.13 -8.80
CA SER A 46 0.53 -25.86 -9.18
C SER A 46 0.53 -25.26 -10.59
N LYS A 47 -0.16 -25.91 -11.54
CA LYS A 47 -0.32 -25.38 -12.91
C LYS A 47 -1.16 -24.09 -12.95
N THR A 48 -1.89 -23.82 -11.87
CA THR A 48 -2.80 -22.69 -11.72
C THR A 48 -2.41 -21.92 -10.46
N ASN A 49 -2.09 -20.64 -10.61
CA ASN A 49 -1.64 -19.74 -9.54
C ASN A 49 -2.79 -19.27 -8.64
N LEU A 50 -3.59 -20.21 -8.12
CA LEU A 50 -4.79 -19.92 -7.35
C LEU A 50 -4.45 -19.31 -5.99
N ILE A 51 -3.37 -19.75 -5.35
CA ILE A 51 -2.96 -19.23 -4.04
C ILE A 51 -2.42 -17.81 -4.20
N THR A 52 -1.61 -17.57 -5.23
CA THR A 52 -1.14 -16.25 -5.64
C THR A 52 -2.31 -15.30 -5.86
N ALA A 53 -3.34 -15.72 -6.61
CA ALA A 53 -4.51 -14.91 -6.86
C ALA A 53 -5.26 -14.56 -5.56
N ALA A 54 -5.47 -15.54 -4.69
CA ALA A 54 -6.12 -15.31 -3.39
C ALA A 54 -5.31 -14.35 -2.50
N PHE A 55 -4.00 -14.53 -2.41
CA PHE A 55 -3.10 -13.68 -1.63
C PHE A 55 -3.00 -12.26 -2.21
N ALA A 56 -2.96 -12.12 -3.53
CA ALA A 56 -2.96 -10.81 -4.19
C ALA A 56 -4.27 -10.05 -3.91
N LEU A 57 -5.42 -10.71 -4.04
CA LEU A 57 -6.74 -10.12 -3.72
C LEU A 57 -6.83 -9.73 -2.24
N ALA A 58 -6.40 -10.61 -1.33
CA ALA A 58 -6.34 -10.31 0.09
C ALA A 58 -5.41 -9.11 0.38
N GLY A 59 -4.24 -9.08 -0.27
CA GLY A 59 -3.27 -7.99 -0.13
C GLY A 59 -3.81 -6.64 -0.59
N VAL A 60 -4.53 -6.62 -1.72
CA VAL A 60 -5.23 -5.41 -2.19
C VAL A 60 -6.29 -4.97 -1.16
N GLY A 61 -7.11 -5.90 -0.67
CA GLY A 61 -8.14 -5.59 0.34
C GLY A 61 -7.55 -5.00 1.63
N ILE A 62 -6.49 -5.62 2.16
CA ILE A 62 -5.78 -5.14 3.35
C ILE A 62 -5.15 -3.77 3.09
N ALA A 63 -4.44 -3.61 1.96
CA ALA A 63 -3.78 -2.35 1.61
C ALA A 63 -4.78 -1.20 1.50
N LEU A 64 -5.92 -1.42 0.86
CA LEU A 64 -6.99 -0.42 0.75
C LEU A 64 -7.60 -0.07 2.10
N TYR A 65 -7.94 -1.07 2.92
CA TYR A 65 -8.48 -0.83 4.26
C TYR A 65 -7.52 0.01 5.10
N GLN A 66 -6.23 -0.34 5.09
CA GLN A 66 -5.21 0.42 5.82
C GLN A 66 -5.04 1.82 5.26
N ALA A 67 -5.02 2.01 3.94
CA ALA A 67 -4.88 3.31 3.31
C ALA A 67 -6.06 4.23 3.63
N ILE A 68 -7.29 3.73 3.51
CA ILE A 68 -8.52 4.48 3.84
C ILE A 68 -8.53 4.85 5.33
N ARG A 69 -8.20 3.89 6.20
CA ARG A 69 -8.13 4.14 7.65
C ARG A 69 -7.09 5.21 8.00
N GLN A 70 -5.92 5.18 7.36
CA GLN A 70 -4.86 6.18 7.56
C GLN A 70 -5.27 7.55 7.01
N ALA A 71 -5.86 7.60 5.82
CA ALA A 71 -6.34 8.83 5.20
C ALA A 71 -7.50 9.47 5.98
N THR A 72 -8.36 8.66 6.61
CA THR A 72 -9.55 9.15 7.36
C THR A 72 -9.25 9.51 8.81
N ARG A 73 -8.34 8.80 9.49
CA ARG A 73 -7.88 9.17 10.86
C ARG A 73 -6.85 10.31 10.86
N SER A 74 -6.77 11.08 9.78
CA SER A 74 -5.77 12.14 9.55
C SER A 74 -6.22 13.49 10.09
#